data_AF-A0A2S4VIK9-F1
#
_entry.id   AF-A0A2S4VIK9-F1
#
_cell.length_a   1.000
_cell.length_b   1.000
_cell.length_c   1.000
_cell.angle_alpha   90.00
_cell.angle_beta   90.00
_cell.angle_gamma   90.00
#
_symmetry.space_group_name_H-M   'P 1'
#
loop_
_entity.id
_entity.type
_entity.pdbx_description
1 polymer ?
#
loop_
_entity_poly.entity_id
_entity_poly.type
_entity_poly.pdbx_seq_one_letter_code
_entity_poly.pdbx_strand_id
1 'polypeptide(L)'
;MGKPQQYRYYDKMPVGLDVGGMPEDIKNAPDHSIISCSVDATCEQWKQIPQVIKEKVHFSFFDIAYQGFASGNVDQDPFVPRYFISQGLDIVISQLFAKNISLYGERCRYYHERSCTSNNREQLLLSFCR
;
A
#
# COMPACT_ATOMS: atom_id res chain seq x y z
N MET A 1 -12.17 -0.37 19.55
CA MET A 1 -11.63 -0.37 18.16
C MET A 1 -12.80 -0.46 17.20
N GLY A 2 -12.88 0.44 16.21
CA GLY A 2 -13.92 0.41 15.19
C GLY A 2 -13.80 -0.82 14.27
N LYS A 3 -14.91 -1.26 13.67
CA LYS A 3 -14.89 -2.33 12.67
C LYS A 3 -14.28 -1.80 11.36
N PRO A 4 -13.36 -2.55 10.71
CA PRO A 4 -12.83 -2.15 9.41
C PRO A 4 -13.96 -2.08 8.39
N GLN A 5 -13.94 -1.05 7.55
CA GLN A 5 -14.84 -0.91 6.42
C GLN A 5 -14.18 -1.48 5.16
N GLN A 6 -14.99 -2.06 4.29
CA GLN A 6 -14.53 -2.58 3.00
C GLN A 6 -14.80 -1.55 1.91
N TYR A 7 -13.91 -1.50 0.93
CA TYR A 7 -14.10 -0.75 -0.31
C TYR A 7 -14.04 -1.74 -1.48
N ARG A 8 -14.72 -1.42 -2.57
CA ARG A 8 -14.71 -2.23 -3.79
C ARG A 8 -13.27 -2.33 -4.32
N TYR A 9 -12.80 -3.54 -4.55
CA TYR A 9 -11.44 -3.78 -5.04
C TYR A 9 -11.43 -4.66 -6.29
N TYR A 10 -12.22 -5.74 -6.31
CA TYR A 10 -12.18 -6.72 -7.39
C TYR A 10 -13.50 -6.78 -8.15
N ASP A 11 -13.43 -6.67 -9.48
CA ASP A 11 -14.51 -6.94 -10.40
C ASP A 11 -14.34 -8.34 -11.02
N LYS A 12 -15.46 -9.04 -11.19
CA LYS A 12 -15.51 -10.37 -11.81
C LYS A 12 -15.57 -10.28 -13.34
N MET A 13 -16.04 -9.18 -13.92
CA MET A 13 -16.21 -9.03 -15.37
C MET A 13 -15.95 -7.57 -15.83
N PRO A 14 -14.74 -7.25 -16.30
CA PRO A 14 -13.57 -8.12 -16.48
C PRO A 14 -12.95 -8.56 -15.14
N VAL A 15 -12.35 -9.75 -15.10
CA VAL A 15 -11.57 -10.22 -13.94
C VAL A 15 -10.43 -9.24 -13.69
N GLY A 16 -10.51 -8.46 -12.63
CA GLY A 16 -9.53 -7.41 -12.38
C GLY A 16 -9.90 -6.45 -11.26
N LEU A 17 -9.19 -5.33 -11.19
CA LEU A 17 -9.47 -4.27 -10.24
C LEU A 17 -10.77 -3.53 -10.63
N ASP A 18 -11.64 -3.26 -9.67
CA ASP A 18 -12.78 -2.35 -9.84
C ASP A 18 -12.28 -0.90 -9.85
N VAL A 19 -11.84 -0.46 -11.03
CA VAL A 19 -11.27 0.87 -11.27
C VAL A 19 -12.28 2.01 -11.07
N GLY A 20 -13.58 1.72 -11.11
CA GLY A 20 -14.64 2.71 -10.93
C GLY A 20 -15.10 2.82 -9.49
N GLY A 21 -15.34 1.67 -8.85
CA GLY A 21 -15.84 1.60 -7.48
C GLY A 21 -14.77 1.87 -6.42
N MET A 22 -13.54 1.43 -6.64
CA MET A 22 -12.45 1.63 -5.66
C MET A 22 -12.19 3.11 -5.36
N PRO A 23 -11.98 4.01 -6.35
CA PRO A 23 -11.76 5.43 -6.07
C PRO A 23 -12.98 6.11 -5.45
N GLU A 24 -14.19 5.71 -5.84
CA GLU A 24 -15.44 6.26 -5.30
C GLU A 24 -15.59 5.94 -3.81
N ASP A 25 -15.34 4.71 -3.40
CA ASP A 25 -15.42 4.29 -2.01
C ASP A 25 -14.34 4.95 -1.15
N ILE A 26 -13.11 5.07 -1.68
CA ILE A 26 -12.03 5.81 -1.00
C ILE A 26 -12.42 7.29 -0.84
N LYS A 27 -13.03 7.90 -1.87
CA LYS A 27 -13.51 9.29 -1.80
C LYS A 27 -14.67 9.46 -0.81
N ASN A 28 -15.49 8.44 -0.60
CA ASN A 28 -16.61 8.47 0.35
C ASN A 28 -16.21 8.08 1.78
N ALA A 29 -15.02 7.52 1.99
CA ALA A 29 -14.50 7.19 3.31
C ALA A 29 -14.35 8.45 4.19
N PRO A 30 -14.51 8.37 5.53
CA PRO A 30 -14.31 9.53 6.40
C PRO A 30 -12.92 10.14 6.24
N ASP A 31 -12.81 11.46 6.35
CA ASP A 31 -11.52 12.16 6.32
C ASP A 31 -10.54 11.55 7.34
N HIS A 32 -9.25 11.58 7.03
CA HIS A 32 -8.20 10.97 7.86
C HIS A 32 -8.29 9.44 8.03
N SER A 33 -9.02 8.73 7.17
CA SER A 33 -9.03 7.26 7.15
C SER A 33 -7.68 6.65 6.77
N ILE A 34 -7.42 5.44 7.28
CA ILE A 34 -6.30 4.59 6.84
C ILE A 34 -6.80 3.70 5.69
N ILE A 35 -6.16 3.81 4.53
CA ILE A 35 -6.48 3.04 3.34
C ILE A 35 -5.43 1.92 3.20
N SER A 36 -5.88 0.67 3.33
CA SER A 36 -5.03 -0.51 3.09
C SER A 36 -4.97 -0.79 1.60
N CYS A 37 -3.82 -0.57 0.98
CA CYS A 37 -3.57 -0.76 -0.45
C CYS A 37 -2.85 -2.10 -0.71
N SER A 38 -3.33 -2.88 -1.66
CA SER A 38 -2.57 -4.02 -2.21
C SER A 38 -1.76 -3.59 -3.44
N VAL A 39 -0.63 -4.24 -3.69
CA VAL A 39 0.30 -3.90 -4.78
C VAL A 39 -0.02 -4.59 -6.11
N ASP A 40 -1.13 -5.34 -6.20
CA ASP A 40 -1.45 -6.19 -7.36
C ASP A 40 -2.06 -5.43 -8.55
N ALA A 41 -2.35 -4.13 -8.39
CA ALA A 41 -2.98 -3.32 -9.44
C ALA A 41 -1.95 -2.59 -10.32
N THR A 42 -2.34 -2.29 -11.57
CA THR A 42 -1.41 -1.70 -12.55
C THR A 42 -1.05 -0.27 -12.17
N CYS A 43 0.14 0.16 -12.59
CA CYS A 43 0.64 1.51 -12.35
C CYS A 43 -0.33 2.61 -12.79
N GLU A 44 -1.08 2.38 -13.88
CA GLU A 44 -2.03 3.36 -14.42
C GLU A 44 -3.29 3.50 -13.56
N GLN A 45 -3.79 2.38 -13.02
CA GLN A 45 -4.97 2.37 -12.14
C GLN A 45 -4.71 3.18 -10.87
N TRP A 46 -3.47 3.12 -10.35
CA TRP A 46 -3.08 3.85 -9.15
C TRP A 46 -2.81 5.34 -9.36
N LYS A 47 -2.77 5.87 -10.60
CA LYS A 47 -2.48 7.30 -10.81
C LYS A 47 -3.57 8.23 -10.28
N GLN A 48 -4.81 7.75 -10.17
CA GLN A 48 -5.97 8.57 -9.77
C GLN A 48 -6.18 8.62 -8.25
N ILE A 49 -5.64 7.65 -7.50
CA ILE A 49 -5.88 7.51 -6.07
C ILE A 49 -5.09 8.51 -5.19
N PRO A 50 -3.81 8.83 -5.48
CA PRO A 50 -3.04 9.76 -4.66
C PRO A 50 -3.70 11.11 -4.45
N GLN A 51 -4.43 11.60 -5.45
CA GLN A 51 -5.14 12.87 -5.37
C GLN A 51 -6.25 12.81 -4.31
N VAL A 52 -7.07 11.75 -4.33
CA VAL A 52 -8.14 11.54 -3.33
C VAL A 52 -7.55 11.39 -1.93
N ILE A 53 -6.47 10.61 -1.81
CA ILE A 53 -5.78 10.42 -0.53
C ILE A 53 -5.26 11.75 0.02
N LYS A 54 -4.70 12.61 -0.83
CA LYS A 54 -4.22 13.93 -0.44
C LYS A 54 -5.36 14.86 -0.03
N GLU A 55 -6.42 14.93 -0.82
CA GLU A 55 -7.59 15.79 -0.58
C GLU A 55 -8.28 15.46 0.74
N LYS A 56 -8.39 14.16 1.07
CA LYS A 56 -9.06 13.68 2.28
C LYS A 56 -8.11 13.43 3.46
N VAL A 57 -6.83 13.76 3.28
CA VAL A 57 -5.75 13.57 4.26
C VAL A 57 -5.73 12.12 4.78
N HIS A 58 -5.96 11.16 3.89
CA HIS A 58 -5.91 9.74 4.20
C HIS A 58 -4.46 9.27 4.37
N PHE A 59 -4.30 8.20 5.15
CA PHE A 59 -3.01 7.55 5.36
C PHE A 59 -2.95 6.24 4.57
N SER A 60 -1.88 6.01 3.80
CA SER A 60 -1.76 4.81 2.96
C SER A 60 -0.97 3.72 3.67
N PHE A 61 -1.53 2.52 3.77
CA PHE A 61 -0.87 1.35 4.33
C PHE A 61 -0.70 0.26 3.25
N PHE A 62 0.53 -0.16 2.98
CA PHE A 62 0.84 -1.20 1.99
C PHE A 62 1.30 -2.49 2.68
N ASP A 63 0.69 -3.63 2.34
CA ASP A 63 1.24 -4.96 2.70
C ASP A 63 1.96 -5.56 1.48
N ILE A 64 3.27 -5.74 1.58
CA ILE A 64 4.13 -6.27 0.51
C ILE A 64 4.68 -7.62 0.95
N ALA A 65 4.10 -8.70 0.41
CA ALA A 65 4.51 -10.06 0.74
C ALA A 65 5.18 -10.81 -0.42
N TYR A 66 5.10 -10.28 -1.65
CA TYR A 66 5.45 -10.97 -2.89
C TYR A 66 6.39 -10.17 -3.78
N GLN A 67 7.17 -9.25 -3.22
CA GLN A 67 8.16 -8.48 -4.00
C GLN A 67 9.15 -9.42 -4.71
N GLY A 68 9.29 -9.24 -6.02
CA GLY A 68 10.02 -10.10 -6.93
C GLY A 68 9.16 -11.13 -7.66
N PHE A 69 7.92 -11.42 -7.20
CA PHE A 69 7.04 -12.41 -7.84
C PHE A 69 6.01 -11.80 -8.78
N ALA A 70 5.63 -10.52 -8.61
CA ALA A 70 4.59 -9.92 -9.44
C ALA A 70 5.09 -9.70 -10.87
N SER A 71 6.29 -9.14 -11.02
CA SER A 71 6.93 -8.92 -12.32
C SER A 71 8.16 -9.80 -12.61
N GLY A 72 8.66 -10.53 -11.62
CA GLY A 72 10.00 -11.15 -11.70
C GLY A 72 11.15 -10.18 -11.39
N ASN A 73 10.84 -8.91 -11.08
CA ASN A 73 11.83 -7.87 -10.80
C ASN A 73 11.54 -7.19 -9.45
N VAL A 74 12.47 -7.37 -8.50
CA VAL A 74 12.38 -6.84 -7.13
C VAL A 74 12.31 -5.32 -7.08
N ASP A 75 12.88 -4.62 -8.07
CA ASP A 75 12.87 -3.16 -8.12
C ASP A 75 11.60 -2.60 -8.77
N GLN A 76 10.93 -3.36 -9.62
CA GLN A 76 9.70 -2.90 -10.27
C GLN A 76 8.47 -3.10 -9.38
N ASP A 77 8.42 -4.21 -8.64
CA ASP A 77 7.27 -4.58 -7.80
C ASP A 77 6.84 -3.50 -6.78
N PRO A 78 7.73 -2.74 -6.11
CA PRO A 78 7.32 -1.67 -5.21
C PRO A 78 7.05 -0.33 -5.93
N PHE A 79 6.57 -0.34 -7.18
CA PHE A 79 6.27 0.88 -7.94
C PHE A 79 5.22 1.76 -7.26
N VAL A 80 4.09 1.19 -6.84
CA VAL A 80 2.95 1.97 -6.29
C VAL A 80 3.34 2.73 -5.01
N PRO A 81 3.98 2.10 -3.99
CA PRO A 81 4.49 2.84 -2.84
C PRO A 81 5.48 3.94 -3.22
N ARG A 82 6.42 3.68 -4.15
CA ARG A 82 7.39 4.68 -4.62
C ARG A 82 6.69 5.86 -5.31
N TYR A 83 5.64 5.59 -6.08
CA TYR A 83 4.82 6.61 -6.72
C TYR A 83 4.11 7.47 -5.68
N PHE A 84 3.50 6.87 -4.65
CA PHE A 84 2.84 7.62 -3.57
C PHE A 84 3.81 8.55 -2.83
N ILE A 85 5.01 8.06 -2.51
CA ILE A 85 6.08 8.88 -1.93
C ILE A 85 6.43 10.05 -2.87
N SER A 86 6.53 9.81 -4.18
CA SER A 86 6.84 10.87 -5.16
C SER A 86 5.76 11.96 -5.25
N GLN A 87 4.51 11.64 -4.89
CA GLN A 87 3.40 12.60 -4.82
C GLN A 87 3.35 13.37 -3.48
N GLY A 88 4.30 13.10 -2.58
CA GLY A 88 4.40 13.72 -1.25
C GLY A 88 3.37 13.18 -0.26
N LEU A 89 3.00 11.90 -0.38
CA LEU A 89 2.09 11.23 0.55
C LEU A 89 2.83 10.51 1.67
N ASP A 90 2.21 10.51 2.84
CA ASP A 90 2.65 9.73 3.99
C ASP A 90 2.19 8.27 3.83
N ILE A 91 3.12 7.34 4.00
CA ILE A 91 2.85 5.92 3.82
C ILE A 91 3.48 5.07 4.93
N VAL A 92 2.85 3.93 5.21
CA VAL A 92 3.48 2.81 5.91
C VAL A 92 3.50 1.60 4.99
N ILE A 93 4.63 0.92 4.95
CA ILE A 93 4.82 -0.34 4.26
C ILE A 93 5.08 -1.41 5.30
N SER A 94 4.38 -2.52 5.20
CA SER A 94 4.62 -3.74 5.94
C SER A 94 5.15 -4.79 4.97
N GLN A 95 6.45 -5.10 5.06
CA GLN A 95 7.14 -6.02 4.17
C GLN A 95 7.36 -7.38 4.84
N LEU A 96 6.94 -8.47 4.19
CA LEU A 96 7.09 -9.84 4.68
C LEU A 96 8.03 -10.65 3.78
N PHE A 97 9.00 -11.32 4.40
CA PHE A 97 10.05 -12.07 3.68
C PHE A 97 9.80 -13.57 3.55
N ALA A 98 8.68 -14.07 4.08
CA ALA A 98 8.34 -15.48 4.08
C ALA A 98 8.34 -16.09 2.67
N LYS A 99 7.82 -15.38 1.66
CA LYS A 99 7.71 -15.89 0.29
C LYS A 99 8.94 -15.60 -0.56
N ASN A 100 9.52 -14.42 -0.42
CA ASN A 100 10.63 -13.94 -1.26
C ASN A 100 11.94 -14.70 -1.01
N ILE A 101 12.22 -15.05 0.24
CA ILE A 101 13.46 -15.75 0.64
C ILE A 101 13.18 -16.96 1.54
N SER A 102 11.98 -17.52 1.45
CA SER A 102 11.57 -18.78 2.11
C SER A 102 11.64 -18.77 3.64
N LEU A 103 11.62 -17.62 4.30
CA LEU A 103 11.64 -17.49 5.77
C LEU A 103 10.25 -17.67 6.41
N TYR A 104 9.49 -18.69 6.01
CA TYR A 104 8.12 -18.92 6.50
C TYR A 104 8.06 -19.13 8.02
N GLY A 105 9.08 -19.79 8.60
CA GLY A 105 9.17 -20.09 10.02
C GLY A 105 9.70 -18.95 10.90
N GLU A 106 10.51 -18.05 10.33
CA GLU A 106 11.21 -17.01 11.10
C GLU A 106 10.34 -15.80 11.46
N ARG A 107 9.12 -15.74 10.92
CA ARG A 107 8.15 -14.64 11.14
C ARG A 107 8.69 -13.24 10.82
N CYS A 108 9.78 -13.14 10.05
CA CYS A 108 10.45 -11.87 9.78
C CYS A 108 9.60 -10.93 8.90
N ARG A 109 9.12 -9.85 9.53
CA ARG A 109 8.39 -8.73 8.92
C ARG A 109 9.06 -7.42 9.31
N TYR A 110 9.16 -6.51 8.34
CA TYR A 110 9.70 -5.17 8.52
C TYR A 110 8.62 -4.14 8.24
N TYR A 111 8.58 -3.10 9.06
CA TYR A 111 7.79 -1.92 8.78
C TYR A 111 8.69 -0.81 8.24
N HIS A 112 8.16 -0.03 7.31
CA HIS A 112 8.77 1.21 6.84
C HIS A 112 7.72 2.30 6.93
N GLU A 113 7.99 3.33 7.73
CA GLU A 113 7.20 4.55 7.71
C GLU A 113 7.92 5.62 6.90
N ARG A 114 7.16 6.42 6.15
CA ARG A 114 7.66 7.61 5.49
C ARG A 114 6.66 8.74 5.71
N SER A 115 7.10 9.76 6.45
CA SER A 115 6.40 11.03 6.61
C SER A 115 7.03 12.12 5.72
N CYS A 116 6.18 12.93 5.10
CA CYS A 116 6.47 14.12 4.30
C CYS A 116 6.30 15.40 5.14
N THR A 117 5.57 15.33 6.26
CA THR A 117 5.31 16.45 7.19
C THR A 117 6.48 16.76 8.11
N SER A 118 7.42 15.82 8.28
CA SER A 118 8.67 16.06 9.01
C SER A 118 9.86 16.10 8.05
N ASN A 119 10.76 17.07 8.24
CA ASN A 119 12.07 17.12 7.56
C ASN A 119 12.98 15.92 7.89
N ASN A 120 12.50 14.98 8.72
CA ASN A 120 13.19 13.75 9.06
C ASN A 120 12.84 12.64 8.07
N ARG A 121 13.87 12.13 7.40
CA ARG A 121 13.85 10.83 6.73
C ARG A 121 13.87 9.72 7.79
N GLU A 122 12.84 9.62 8.62
CA GLU A 122 12.76 8.54 9.60
C GLU A 122 12.14 7.31 8.96
N GLN A 123 13.01 6.35 8.66
CA GLN A 123 12.67 5.00 8.28
C GLN A 123 12.50 4.22 9.59
N LEU A 124 11.29 4.15 10.13
CA LEU A 124 11.01 3.33 11.32
C LEU A 124 11.15 1.85 10.97
N LEU A 125 12.37 1.32 11.11
CA LEU A 125 12.71 -0.10 10.94
C LEU A 125 12.30 -0.88 12.20
N LEU A 126 11.01 -1.14 12.33
CA LEU A 126 10.54 -2.15 13.29
C LEU A 126 10.64 -3.52 12.62
N SER A 127 11.70 -4.25 12.94
CA SER A 127 11.80 -5.67 12.62
C SER A 127 11.14 -6.47 13.74
N PHE A 128 10.08 -7.20 13.42
CA PHE A 128 9.57 -8.26 14.29
C PHE A 128 10.10 -9.59 13.75
N CYS A 129 11.35 -9.92 14.06
CA CYS A 129 11.77 -11.31 14.13
C CYS A 129 11.68 -11.70 15.62
N ARG A 130 11.18 -12.91 15.89
CA ARG A 130 10.97 -13.39 17.26
C ARG A 130 12.28 -13.79 17.93
#